data_AF-A0A8D2MA88-F1
#
_entry.id   AF-A0A8D2MA88-F1
#
_cell.length_a   1.000
_cell.length_b   1.000
_cell.length_c   1.000
_cell.angle_alpha   90.00
_cell.angle_beta   90.00
_cell.angle_gamma   90.00
#
_symmetry.space_group_name_H-M   'P 1'
#
loop_
_entity.id
_entity.type
_entity.pdbx_description
1 polymer ?
#
loop_
_entity_poly.entity_id
_entity_poly.type
_entity_poly.pdbx_seq_one_letter_code
_entity_poly.pdbx_strand_id
1 'polypeptide(L)'
;MIDTLDVGERTTRVAVVNYASTVRVEFPLRTHFDRVSLKEAVSHIAPLSAGTMTGLAIRTAMEEVFTEEMGARPATFSIPRVVIVVTDGRPQDQVQGVAASARTAGIEIYAVGVGRADVQSLRMMASEPLDEHVFYVETYGVIEKLTSRFRETFCAVDPCAPGRHECDQICVSNNRSYVCDCYEGYTLNPDKTTCSAMDMCAPGRHDCAQVCLSNDGSYSCGCYEGYTLNPDKKTCSGAITSSLVTAEESCKCEAIAALQDSVTSRLEALSTKLDEVSEKLQAYQDRQQIV
;
A
#
# COMPACT_ATOMS: atom_id res chain seq x y z
N MET A 1 -18.48 -10.50 20.83
CA MET A 1 -18.51 -10.07 19.40
C MET A 1 -19.45 -8.90 19.14
N ILE A 2 -20.78 -9.03 19.32
CA ILE A 2 -21.73 -7.92 19.00
C ILE A 2 -21.45 -6.64 19.81
N ASP A 3 -20.96 -6.76 21.04
CA ASP A 3 -20.64 -5.63 21.92
C ASP A 3 -19.54 -4.68 21.44
N THR A 4 -18.74 -5.09 20.47
CA THR A 4 -17.66 -4.24 19.96
C THR A 4 -17.95 -3.70 18.57
N LEU A 5 -19.03 -4.18 17.94
CA LEU A 5 -19.43 -3.71 16.63
C LEU A 5 -20.20 -2.40 16.77
N ASP A 6 -19.87 -1.45 15.89
CA ASP A 6 -20.66 -0.24 15.69
C ASP A 6 -21.80 -0.57 14.72
N VAL A 7 -22.90 -1.10 15.26
CA VAL A 7 -24.08 -1.57 14.52
C VAL A 7 -24.98 -0.39 14.21
N GLY A 8 -25.35 -0.24 12.94
CA GLY A 8 -26.14 0.90 12.49
C GLY A 8 -26.47 0.84 11.00
N GLU A 9 -27.48 1.59 10.59
CA GLU A 9 -27.95 1.61 9.20
C GLU A 9 -26.86 2.07 8.22
N ARG A 10 -26.04 3.03 8.65
CA ARG A 10 -24.93 3.60 7.86
C ARG A 10 -23.56 3.07 8.26
N THR A 11 -23.48 2.26 9.30
CA THR A 11 -22.23 1.72 9.85
C THR A 11 -22.15 0.21 9.56
N THR A 12 -22.12 -0.65 10.57
CA THR A 12 -22.06 -2.11 10.39
C THR A 12 -23.48 -2.69 10.33
N ARG A 13 -23.78 -3.40 9.24
CA ARG A 13 -25.01 -4.19 9.09
C ARG A 13 -24.70 -5.66 9.34
N VAL A 14 -25.54 -6.35 10.10
CA VAL A 14 -25.33 -7.74 10.50
C VAL A 14 -26.51 -8.59 10.06
N ALA A 15 -26.21 -9.72 9.43
CA ALA A 15 -27.17 -10.77 9.13
C ALA A 15 -26.69 -12.06 9.82
N VAL A 16 -27.62 -12.95 10.15
CA VAL A 16 -27.29 -14.24 10.73
C VAL A 16 -27.92 -15.35 9.91
N VAL A 17 -27.06 -16.29 9.51
CA VAL A 17 -27.45 -17.51 8.81
C VAL A 17 -27.12 -18.68 9.73
N ASN A 18 -28.13 -19.47 10.04
CA ASN A 18 -28.02 -20.68 10.83
C ASN A 18 -28.06 -21.89 9.88
N TYR A 19 -27.17 -22.85 10.07
CA TYR A 19 -27.09 -23.99 9.15
C TYR A 19 -26.77 -25.30 9.88
N ALA A 20 -27.30 -26.38 9.33
CA ALA A 20 -26.99 -27.77 9.67
C ALA A 20 -27.15 -28.62 8.39
N SER A 21 -28.12 -29.53 8.33
CA SER A 21 -28.55 -30.18 7.07
C SER A 21 -29.32 -29.24 6.13
N THR A 22 -29.90 -28.18 6.69
CA THR A 22 -30.59 -27.11 5.96
C THR A 22 -29.97 -25.76 6.34
N VAL A 23 -30.23 -24.74 5.53
CA VAL A 23 -29.78 -23.36 5.77
C VAL A 23 -31.00 -22.48 6.01
N ARG A 24 -30.95 -21.66 7.05
CA ARG A 24 -31.99 -20.69 7.39
C ARG A 24 -31.37 -19.31 7.62
N VAL A 25 -31.83 -18.31 6.89
CA VAL A 25 -31.54 -16.91 7.19
C VAL A 25 -32.42 -16.50 8.37
N GLU A 26 -31.83 -16.31 9.55
CA GLU A 26 -32.57 -15.91 10.77
C GLU A 26 -33.04 -14.47 10.64
N PHE A 27 -32.17 -13.59 10.13
CA PHE A 27 -32.53 -12.24 9.72
C PHE A 27 -31.51 -11.67 8.71
N PRO A 28 -31.98 -10.84 7.76
CA PRO A 28 -31.13 -10.16 6.77
C PRO A 28 -30.42 -8.90 7.31
N LEU A 29 -29.55 -8.31 6.48
CA LEU A 29 -28.73 -7.13 6.81
C LEU A 29 -29.56 -5.86 7.07
N ARG A 30 -30.82 -5.83 6.63
CA ARG A 30 -31.74 -4.70 6.77
C ARG A 30 -32.63 -4.72 8.03
N THR A 31 -32.49 -5.70 8.91
CA THR A 31 -33.44 -5.88 10.03
C THR A 31 -33.03 -5.14 11.29
N HIS A 32 -31.78 -5.27 11.73
CA HIS A 32 -31.32 -4.76 13.02
C HIS A 32 -30.22 -3.71 12.81
N PHE A 33 -30.51 -2.47 13.23
CA PHE A 33 -29.60 -1.32 13.14
C PHE A 33 -29.19 -0.77 14.50
N ASP A 34 -29.42 -1.52 15.55
CA ASP A 34 -28.95 -1.19 16.89
C ASP A 34 -28.51 -2.46 17.61
N ARG A 35 -27.61 -2.28 18.58
CA ARG A 35 -27.01 -3.39 19.31
C ARG A 35 -28.02 -4.15 20.17
N VAL A 36 -29.03 -3.47 20.71
CA VAL A 36 -29.99 -4.06 21.65
C VAL A 36 -30.88 -5.04 20.90
N SER A 37 -31.50 -4.60 19.80
CA SER A 37 -32.36 -5.46 18.99
C SER A 37 -31.59 -6.61 18.34
N LEU A 38 -30.34 -6.38 17.90
CA LEU A 38 -29.50 -7.44 17.34
C LEU A 38 -29.19 -8.53 18.37
N LYS A 39 -28.84 -8.15 19.61
CA LYS A 39 -28.58 -9.12 20.69
C LYS A 39 -29.82 -9.91 21.05
N GLU A 40 -30.95 -9.22 21.14
CA GLU A 40 -32.24 -9.86 21.42
C GLU A 40 -32.58 -10.87 20.32
N ALA A 41 -32.48 -10.48 19.05
CA ALA A 41 -32.73 -11.38 17.93
C ALA A 41 -31.83 -12.63 17.96
N VAL A 42 -30.53 -12.46 18.24
CA VAL A 42 -29.58 -13.58 18.33
C VAL A 42 -29.90 -14.50 19.50
N SER A 43 -30.33 -13.97 20.65
CA SER A 43 -30.68 -14.79 21.82
C SER A 43 -31.88 -15.72 21.61
N HIS A 44 -32.73 -15.42 20.62
CA HIS A 44 -33.89 -16.23 20.28
C HIS A 44 -33.62 -17.27 19.18
N ILE A 45 -32.41 -17.33 18.63
CA ILE A 45 -32.06 -18.29 17.57
C ILE A 45 -31.95 -19.69 18.18
N ALA A 46 -32.83 -20.59 17.73
CA ALA A 46 -32.75 -22.01 18.05
C ALA A 46 -31.75 -22.71 17.10
N PRO A 47 -30.71 -23.40 17.61
CA PRO A 47 -29.76 -24.14 16.78
C PRO A 47 -30.46 -25.20 15.93
N LEU A 48 -30.04 -25.32 14.67
CA LEU A 48 -30.46 -26.44 13.83
C LEU A 48 -29.72 -27.72 14.26
N SER A 49 -30.36 -28.87 14.06
CA SER A 49 -29.79 -30.17 14.42
C SER A 49 -29.39 -30.96 13.19
N ALA A 50 -28.31 -31.75 13.35
CA ALA A 50 -27.77 -32.72 12.41
C ALA A 50 -27.24 -32.16 11.09
N GLY A 51 -26.03 -32.60 10.73
CA GLY A 51 -25.37 -32.29 9.47
C GLY A 51 -24.64 -30.95 9.45
N THR A 52 -23.81 -30.75 8.42
CA THR A 52 -22.91 -29.60 8.32
C THR A 52 -22.75 -29.18 6.86
N MET A 53 -23.81 -28.61 6.28
CA MET A 53 -23.86 -28.12 4.89
C MET A 53 -23.24 -26.72 4.76
N THR A 54 -21.95 -26.60 5.08
CA THR A 54 -21.25 -25.31 5.11
C THR A 54 -21.15 -24.69 3.72
N GLY A 55 -20.97 -25.49 2.68
CA GLY A 55 -20.90 -25.00 1.30
C GLY A 55 -22.21 -24.35 0.85
N LEU A 56 -23.34 -24.97 1.18
CA LEU A 56 -24.67 -24.39 0.96
C LEU A 56 -24.85 -23.08 1.75
N ALA A 57 -24.38 -23.02 2.99
CA ALA A 57 -24.47 -21.81 3.81
C ALA A 57 -23.69 -20.64 3.20
N ILE A 58 -22.47 -20.89 2.69
CA ILE A 58 -21.67 -19.87 1.99
C ILE A 58 -22.39 -19.42 0.71
N ARG A 59 -22.99 -20.35 -0.05
CA ARG A 59 -23.77 -20.02 -1.25
C ARG A 59 -24.96 -19.12 -0.92
N THR A 60 -25.75 -19.48 0.09
CA THR A 60 -26.89 -18.66 0.55
C THR A 60 -26.43 -17.27 0.99
N ALA A 61 -25.28 -17.15 1.65
CA ALA A 61 -24.73 -15.85 2.00
C ALA A 61 -24.46 -14.99 0.75
N MET A 62 -23.88 -15.58 -0.31
CA MET A 62 -23.60 -14.89 -1.57
C MET A 62 -24.86 -14.52 -2.36
N GLU A 63 -25.74 -15.49 -2.58
CA GLU A 63 -26.86 -15.38 -3.53
C GLU A 63 -28.10 -14.72 -2.94
N GLU A 64 -28.27 -14.79 -1.60
CA GLU A 64 -29.43 -14.21 -0.93
C GLU A 64 -29.02 -13.06 -0.01
N VAL A 65 -28.15 -13.31 0.99
CA VAL A 65 -27.88 -12.32 2.05
C VAL A 65 -27.16 -11.07 1.54
N PHE A 66 -26.20 -11.21 0.63
CA PHE A 66 -25.47 -10.07 0.07
C PHE A 66 -26.16 -9.37 -1.11
N THR A 67 -27.46 -9.59 -1.28
CA THR A 67 -28.29 -8.83 -2.24
C THR A 67 -28.74 -7.49 -1.64
N GLU A 68 -28.96 -6.50 -2.50
CA GLU A 68 -29.47 -5.18 -2.06
C GLU A 68 -30.86 -5.30 -1.42
N GLU A 69 -31.70 -6.22 -1.91
CA GLU A 69 -33.02 -6.54 -1.35
C GLU A 69 -32.94 -7.04 0.11
N MET A 70 -31.86 -7.74 0.46
CA MET A 70 -31.58 -8.20 1.81
C MET A 70 -30.79 -7.19 2.65
N GLY A 71 -30.53 -5.99 2.12
CA GLY A 71 -29.90 -4.90 2.85
C GLY A 71 -28.39 -4.78 2.64
N ALA A 72 -27.81 -5.51 1.69
CA ALA A 72 -26.45 -5.26 1.28
C ALA A 72 -26.32 -3.85 0.67
N ARG A 73 -25.17 -3.22 0.89
CA ARG A 73 -24.88 -1.93 0.27
C ARG A 73 -24.48 -2.15 -1.20
N PRO A 74 -24.86 -1.23 -2.11
CA PRO A 74 -24.45 -1.29 -3.50
C PRO A 74 -22.93 -1.41 -3.65
N ALA A 75 -22.50 -2.16 -4.66
CA ALA A 75 -21.07 -2.38 -4.93
C ALA A 75 -20.30 -1.07 -5.18
N THR A 76 -20.97 -0.02 -5.65
CA THR A 76 -20.39 1.31 -5.91
C THR A 76 -19.84 2.00 -4.65
N PHE A 77 -20.32 1.65 -3.46
CA PHE A 77 -19.78 2.19 -2.21
C PHE A 77 -18.47 1.52 -1.77
N SER A 78 -18.01 0.48 -2.50
CA SER A 78 -16.78 -0.28 -2.20
C SER A 78 -16.69 -0.74 -0.74
N ILE A 79 -17.83 -1.12 -0.16
CA ILE A 79 -17.92 -1.56 1.22
C ILE A 79 -17.45 -3.02 1.32
N PRO A 80 -16.53 -3.34 2.25
CA PRO A 80 -16.12 -4.72 2.51
C PRO A 80 -17.33 -5.61 2.88
N ARG A 81 -17.41 -6.79 2.23
CA ARG A 81 -18.38 -7.83 2.56
C ARG A 81 -17.66 -8.96 3.26
N VAL A 82 -18.11 -9.32 4.46
CA VAL A 82 -17.42 -10.33 5.26
C VAL A 82 -18.37 -11.41 5.74
N VAL A 83 -17.92 -12.66 5.66
CA VAL A 83 -18.57 -13.84 6.23
C VAL A 83 -17.69 -14.42 7.32
N ILE A 84 -18.27 -14.62 8.51
CA ILE A 84 -17.63 -15.35 9.60
C ILE A 84 -18.31 -16.72 9.71
N VAL A 85 -17.62 -17.76 9.27
CA VAL A 85 -18.07 -19.15 9.36
C VAL A 85 -17.64 -19.70 10.71
N VAL A 86 -18.60 -20.06 11.56
CA VAL A 86 -18.33 -20.79 12.80
C VAL A 86 -18.78 -22.23 12.62
N THR A 87 -17.90 -23.19 12.90
CA THR A 87 -18.20 -24.62 12.77
C THR A 87 -17.41 -25.45 13.77
N ASP A 88 -17.98 -26.57 14.21
CA ASP A 88 -17.38 -27.51 15.17
C ASP A 88 -16.98 -28.86 14.53
N GLY A 89 -17.24 -29.03 13.23
CA GLY A 89 -17.11 -30.29 12.53
C GLY A 89 -16.62 -30.15 11.08
N ARG A 90 -16.60 -31.29 10.38
CA ARG A 90 -16.20 -31.35 8.96
C ARG A 90 -17.43 -31.08 8.08
N PRO A 91 -17.33 -30.20 7.07
CA PRO A 91 -18.39 -30.02 6.08
C PRO A 91 -18.75 -31.34 5.40
N GLN A 92 -20.04 -31.54 5.15
CA GLN A 92 -20.59 -32.72 4.47
C GLN A 92 -20.84 -32.48 2.97
N ASP A 93 -20.58 -31.25 2.50
CA ASP A 93 -20.69 -30.81 1.12
C ASP A 93 -19.39 -30.18 0.61
N GLN A 94 -19.37 -29.79 -0.67
CA GLN A 94 -18.19 -29.20 -1.30
C GLN A 94 -18.05 -27.71 -0.94
N VAL A 95 -16.99 -27.37 -0.21
CA VAL A 95 -16.74 -25.98 0.24
C VAL A 95 -15.73 -25.21 -0.62
N GLN A 96 -14.79 -25.91 -1.27
CA GLN A 96 -13.67 -25.26 -1.96
C GLN A 96 -14.13 -24.36 -3.12
N GLY A 97 -15.00 -24.88 -3.98
CA GLY A 97 -15.48 -24.13 -5.16
C GLY A 97 -16.32 -22.91 -4.78
N VAL A 98 -17.26 -23.07 -3.84
CA VAL A 98 -18.12 -21.97 -3.39
C VAL A 98 -17.34 -20.90 -2.62
N ALA A 99 -16.38 -21.30 -1.78
CA ALA A 99 -15.50 -20.35 -1.10
C ALA A 99 -14.62 -19.58 -2.09
N ALA A 100 -14.10 -20.23 -3.13
CA ALA A 100 -13.37 -19.55 -4.19
C ALA A 100 -14.24 -18.53 -4.93
N SER A 101 -15.49 -18.89 -5.26
CA SER A 101 -16.45 -17.96 -5.87
C SER A 101 -16.77 -16.77 -4.96
N ALA A 102 -16.94 -17.00 -3.65
CA ALA A 102 -17.17 -15.94 -2.67
C ALA A 102 -15.99 -14.97 -2.62
N ARG A 103 -14.76 -15.48 -2.52
CA ARG A 103 -13.54 -14.65 -2.51
C ARG A 103 -13.38 -13.85 -3.79
N THR A 104 -13.68 -14.45 -4.95
CA THR A 104 -13.64 -13.77 -6.25
C THR A 104 -14.70 -12.67 -6.35
N ALA A 105 -15.83 -12.82 -5.66
CA ALA A 105 -16.86 -11.78 -5.55
C ALA A 105 -16.52 -10.66 -4.54
N GLY A 106 -15.30 -10.65 -3.99
CA GLY A 106 -14.85 -9.66 -3.01
C GLY A 106 -15.41 -9.89 -1.61
N ILE A 107 -15.83 -11.12 -1.29
CA ILE A 107 -16.29 -11.50 0.04
C ILE A 107 -15.12 -12.11 0.81
N GLU A 108 -14.78 -11.50 1.94
CA GLU A 108 -13.75 -11.97 2.85
C GLU A 108 -14.33 -13.05 3.77
N ILE A 109 -13.69 -14.22 3.86
CA ILE A 109 -14.17 -15.34 4.67
C ILE A 109 -13.22 -15.57 5.85
N TYR A 110 -13.78 -15.50 7.05
CA TYR A 110 -13.14 -15.90 8.29
C TYR A 110 -13.69 -17.25 8.74
N ALA A 111 -12.81 -18.21 8.98
CA ALA A 111 -13.19 -19.55 9.39
C ALA A 111 -12.80 -19.78 10.86
N VAL A 112 -13.80 -20.01 11.71
CA VAL A 112 -13.65 -20.25 13.15
C VAL A 112 -14.03 -21.69 13.46
N GLY A 113 -13.03 -22.50 13.76
CA GLY A 113 -13.20 -23.86 14.24
C GLY A 113 -13.37 -23.90 15.75
N VAL A 114 -14.43 -24.54 16.24
CA VAL A 114 -14.66 -24.78 17.67
C VAL A 114 -14.48 -26.26 18.00
N GLY A 115 -13.81 -26.59 19.10
CA GLY A 115 -13.71 -28.00 19.52
C GLY A 115 -12.96 -28.85 18.50
N ARG A 116 -13.59 -29.88 17.90
CA ARG A 116 -12.91 -30.83 16.98
C ARG A 116 -13.03 -30.46 15.49
N ALA A 117 -13.11 -29.17 15.19
CA ALA A 117 -13.23 -28.71 13.81
C ALA A 117 -12.05 -29.14 12.93
N ASP A 118 -12.34 -29.49 11.67
CA ASP A 118 -11.32 -29.91 10.69
C ASP A 118 -10.56 -28.71 10.12
N VAL A 119 -9.32 -28.52 10.56
CA VAL A 119 -8.47 -27.37 10.19
C VAL A 119 -8.25 -27.27 8.68
N GLN A 120 -8.15 -28.40 7.98
CA GLN A 120 -7.96 -28.41 6.54
C GLN A 120 -9.19 -27.83 5.82
N SER A 121 -10.39 -28.20 6.25
CA SER A 121 -11.64 -27.63 5.74
C SER A 121 -11.75 -26.14 6.02
N LEU A 122 -11.37 -25.67 7.22
CA LEU A 122 -11.35 -24.23 7.54
C LEU A 122 -10.43 -23.45 6.59
N ARG A 123 -9.22 -23.96 6.33
CA ARG A 123 -8.26 -23.33 5.42
C ARG A 123 -8.75 -23.28 3.97
N MET A 124 -9.48 -24.28 3.51
CA MET A 124 -10.06 -24.26 2.15
C MET A 124 -11.15 -23.20 1.98
N MET A 125 -11.84 -22.85 3.07
CA MET A 125 -12.91 -21.85 3.08
C MET A 125 -12.40 -20.43 3.25
N ALA A 126 -11.46 -20.23 4.18
CA ALA A 126 -10.96 -18.91 4.57
C ALA A 126 -10.31 -18.13 3.41
N SER A 127 -10.26 -16.81 3.57
CA SER A 127 -9.46 -15.92 2.73
C SER A 127 -7.98 -15.95 3.12
N GLU A 128 -7.13 -15.51 2.20
CA GLU A 128 -5.70 -15.29 2.48
C GLU A 128 -5.49 -13.90 3.12
N PRO A 129 -4.49 -13.73 4.00
CA PRO A 129 -3.57 -14.76 4.49
C PRO A 129 -4.21 -15.63 5.59
N LEU A 130 -3.97 -16.95 5.53
CA LEU A 130 -4.66 -17.93 6.41
C LEU A 130 -4.42 -17.72 7.92
N ASP A 131 -3.28 -17.17 8.32
CA ASP A 131 -2.95 -16.86 9.73
C ASP A 131 -3.75 -15.70 10.30
N GLU A 132 -4.36 -14.87 9.45
CA GLU A 132 -5.30 -13.82 9.84
C GLU A 132 -6.77 -14.25 9.75
N HIS A 133 -7.09 -15.28 8.97
CA HIS A 133 -8.47 -15.65 8.64
C HIS A 133 -8.92 -17.00 9.20
N VAL A 134 -8.01 -17.84 9.68
CA VAL A 134 -8.34 -19.14 10.28
C VAL A 134 -8.09 -19.09 11.78
N PHE A 135 -9.14 -19.34 12.54
CA PHE A 135 -9.09 -19.35 13.99
C PHE A 135 -9.56 -20.68 14.53
N TYR A 136 -8.88 -21.15 15.58
CA TYR A 136 -9.26 -22.34 16.32
C TYR A 136 -9.46 -21.96 17.78
N VAL A 137 -10.62 -22.31 18.31
CA VAL A 137 -11.01 -22.02 19.70
C VAL A 137 -11.39 -23.32 20.40
N GLU A 138 -10.73 -23.59 21.53
CA GLU A 138 -11.00 -24.79 22.32
C GLU A 138 -12.37 -24.73 23.02
N THR A 139 -12.83 -23.51 23.35
CA THR A 139 -14.14 -23.26 23.96
C THR A 139 -14.77 -21.99 23.35
N TYR A 140 -16.10 -21.94 23.31
CA TYR A 140 -16.85 -20.78 22.77
C TYR A 140 -16.52 -19.45 23.48
N GLY A 141 -15.96 -19.49 24.71
CA GLY A 141 -15.51 -18.30 25.44
C GLY A 141 -14.29 -17.60 24.83
N VAL A 142 -13.55 -18.25 23.93
CA VAL A 142 -12.37 -17.66 23.26
C VAL A 142 -12.77 -16.80 22.05
N ILE A 143 -14.05 -16.75 21.67
CA ILE A 143 -14.57 -15.88 20.61
C ILE A 143 -14.37 -14.38 20.96
N GLU A 144 -14.17 -14.02 22.23
CA GLU A 144 -13.82 -12.65 22.63
C GLU A 144 -12.42 -12.22 22.14
N LYS A 145 -11.44 -13.14 22.06
CA LYS A 145 -10.11 -12.84 21.46
C LYS A 145 -10.20 -12.58 19.96
N LEU A 146 -11.18 -13.20 19.29
CA LEU A 146 -11.45 -12.93 17.88
C LEU A 146 -11.98 -11.51 17.70
N THR A 147 -12.72 -11.02 18.69
CA THR A 147 -13.38 -9.72 18.64
C THR A 147 -12.37 -8.56 18.60
N SER A 148 -11.21 -8.67 19.26
CA SER A 148 -10.15 -7.65 19.18
C SER A 148 -9.45 -7.65 17.82
N ARG A 149 -9.18 -8.83 17.24
CA ARG A 149 -8.62 -8.97 15.89
C ARG A 149 -9.59 -8.42 14.84
N PHE A 150 -10.86 -8.78 14.95
CA PHE A 150 -11.93 -8.30 14.08
C PHE A 150 -12.10 -6.78 14.14
N ARG A 151 -11.92 -6.15 15.30
CA ARG A 151 -11.93 -4.68 15.39
C ARG A 151 -10.79 -4.05 14.60
N GLU A 152 -9.58 -4.59 14.68
CA GLU A 152 -8.43 -4.11 13.89
C GLU A 152 -8.63 -4.34 12.39
N THR A 153 -9.28 -5.43 11.99
CA THR A 153 -9.50 -5.73 10.57
C THR A 153 -10.71 -5.03 9.95
N PHE A 154 -11.85 -4.93 10.65
CA PHE A 154 -13.09 -4.33 10.13
C PHE A 154 -13.14 -2.82 10.24
N CYS A 155 -12.39 -2.24 11.18
CA CYS A 155 -12.11 -0.82 11.19
C CYS A 155 -10.86 -0.54 10.34
N ALA A 156 -10.80 -1.05 9.10
CA ALA A 156 -9.88 -0.55 8.09
C ALA A 156 -10.25 0.91 7.81
N VAL A 157 -9.87 1.76 8.75
CA VAL A 157 -9.75 3.19 8.57
C VAL A 157 -8.80 3.31 7.39
N ASP A 158 -9.27 3.93 6.32
CA ASP A 158 -8.43 4.45 5.26
C ASP A 158 -7.13 4.95 5.91
N PRO A 159 -5.98 4.27 5.73
CA PRO A 159 -4.76 4.62 6.45
C PRO A 159 -4.32 6.07 6.20
N CYS A 160 -4.79 6.68 5.11
CA CYS A 160 -4.58 8.07 4.77
C CYS A 160 -5.54 9.04 5.49
N ALA A 161 -6.78 8.62 5.82
CA ALA A 161 -7.80 9.49 6.45
C ALA A 161 -7.41 10.11 7.81
N PRO A 162 -6.73 9.41 8.74
CA PRO A 162 -6.35 10.00 10.02
C PRO A 162 -5.08 10.87 9.92
N GLY A 163 -4.44 10.98 8.75
CA GLY A 163 -3.21 11.76 8.55
C GLY A 163 -2.01 11.25 9.36
N ARG A 164 -2.02 9.97 9.75
CA ARG A 164 -0.95 9.32 10.53
C ARG A 164 -0.05 8.42 9.67
N HIS A 165 0.12 8.78 8.40
CA HIS A 165 0.99 8.09 7.47
C HIS A 165 2.37 8.77 7.40
N GLU A 166 3.38 8.02 7.00
CA GLU A 166 4.77 8.50 6.91
C GLU A 166 5.10 9.09 5.54
N CYS A 167 4.12 9.17 4.62
CA CYS A 167 4.31 9.79 3.32
C CYS A 167 4.60 11.28 3.44
N ASP A 168 5.67 11.71 2.78
CA ASP A 168 6.09 13.11 2.69
C ASP A 168 5.06 13.96 1.92
N GLN A 169 4.51 13.43 0.82
CA GLN A 169 3.62 14.19 -0.07
C GLN A 169 2.23 13.58 -0.18
N ILE A 170 2.07 12.48 -0.92
CA ILE A 170 0.76 11.89 -1.23
C ILE A 170 0.67 10.51 -0.57
N CYS A 171 -0.45 10.24 0.10
CA CYS A 171 -0.80 8.92 0.61
C CYS A 171 -1.91 8.33 -0.27
N VAL A 172 -1.66 7.14 -0.82
CA VAL A 172 -2.61 6.40 -1.65
C VAL A 172 -3.00 5.12 -0.92
N SER A 173 -4.26 5.04 -0.51
CA SER A 173 -4.79 3.87 0.17
C SER A 173 -4.93 2.66 -0.74
N ASN A 174 -4.41 1.52 -0.28
CA ASN A 174 -4.48 0.24 -0.95
C ASN A 174 -5.04 -0.82 0.02
N ASN A 175 -6.37 -0.89 0.08
CA ASN A 175 -7.14 -1.74 1.01
C ASN A 175 -6.78 -1.51 2.49
N ARG A 176 -5.86 -2.33 3.02
CA ARG A 176 -5.43 -2.36 4.43
C ARG A 176 -4.05 -1.73 4.65
N SER A 177 -3.42 -1.25 3.59
CA SER A 177 -2.12 -0.58 3.60
C SER A 177 -2.20 0.73 2.81
N TYR A 178 -1.11 1.47 2.77
CA TYR A 178 -0.97 2.64 1.93
C TYR A 178 0.37 2.59 1.20
N VAL A 179 0.43 3.22 0.05
CA VAL A 179 1.67 3.51 -0.66
C VAL A 179 1.82 5.03 -0.73
N CYS A 180 3.05 5.51 -0.63
CA CYS A 180 3.33 6.92 -0.84
C CYS A 180 3.52 7.20 -2.33
N ASP A 181 3.05 8.36 -2.75
CA ASP A 181 3.24 8.88 -4.09
C ASP A 181 3.73 10.33 -4.00
N CYS A 182 4.25 10.86 -5.10
CA CYS A 182 4.83 12.19 -5.16
C CYS A 182 4.07 13.10 -6.11
N TYR A 183 4.12 14.40 -5.86
CA TYR A 183 3.61 15.40 -6.79
C TYR A 183 4.37 15.37 -8.12
N GLU A 184 3.76 15.95 -9.15
CA GLU A 184 4.39 16.08 -10.46
C GLU A 184 5.75 16.80 -10.34
N GLY A 185 6.78 16.25 -10.98
CA GLY A 185 8.16 16.75 -10.87
C GLY A 185 8.97 16.16 -9.71
N TYR A 186 8.43 15.20 -8.96
CA TYR A 186 9.12 14.51 -7.87
C TYR A 186 9.20 13.00 -8.11
N THR A 187 10.19 12.36 -7.51
CA THR A 187 10.39 10.91 -7.55
C THR A 187 10.41 10.32 -6.15
N LEU A 188 9.70 9.21 -5.96
CA LEU A 188 9.67 8.49 -4.69
C LEU A 188 11.03 7.84 -4.42
N ASN A 189 11.60 8.11 -3.24
CA ASN A 189 12.90 7.60 -2.85
C ASN A 189 12.85 6.10 -2.49
N PRO A 190 14.02 5.42 -2.38
CA PRO A 190 14.08 4.00 -2.04
C PRO A 190 13.49 3.64 -0.67
N ASP A 191 13.36 4.60 0.24
CA ASP A 191 12.68 4.44 1.53
C ASP A 191 11.16 4.29 1.38
N LYS A 192 10.61 4.56 0.19
CA LYS A 192 9.19 4.50 -0.18
C LYS A 192 8.30 5.48 0.58
N THR A 193 8.88 6.46 1.26
CA THR A 193 8.15 7.43 2.09
C THR A 193 8.47 8.87 1.73
N THR A 194 9.71 9.17 1.33
CA THR A 194 10.15 10.53 1.00
C THR A 194 10.19 10.77 -0.51
N CYS A 195 9.96 12.03 -0.90
CA CYS A 195 9.98 12.45 -2.30
C CYS A 195 11.16 13.40 -2.54
N SER A 196 11.93 13.15 -3.60
CA SER A 196 12.99 14.06 -4.04
C SER A 196 12.58 14.75 -5.34
N ALA A 197 12.93 16.04 -5.45
CA ALA A 197 12.73 16.79 -6.67
C ALA A 197 13.48 16.12 -7.83
N MET A 198 12.78 15.84 -8.92
CA MET A 198 13.41 15.34 -10.13
C MET A 198 14.30 16.44 -10.71
N ASP A 199 15.56 16.11 -11.00
CA ASP A 199 16.44 17.03 -11.71
C ASP A 199 15.96 17.17 -13.16
N MET A 200 15.23 18.25 -13.43
CA MET A 200 14.71 18.59 -14.75
C MET A 200 15.81 18.97 -15.75
N CYS A 201 17.01 19.35 -15.27
CA CYS A 201 18.14 19.72 -16.11
C CYS A 201 18.99 18.51 -16.52
N ALA A 202 19.09 17.47 -15.68
CA ALA A 202 19.90 16.27 -15.96
C ALA A 202 19.58 15.56 -17.29
N PRO A 203 18.32 15.42 -17.74
CA PRO A 203 18.01 14.82 -19.03
C PRO A 203 18.43 15.66 -20.25
N GLY A 204 18.84 16.92 -20.05
CA GLY A 204 19.16 17.86 -21.13
C GLY A 204 17.95 18.28 -21.99
N ARG A 205 16.73 18.02 -21.51
CA ARG A 205 15.47 18.36 -22.20
C ARG A 205 14.90 19.67 -21.65
N HIS A 206 15.61 20.76 -21.84
CA HIS A 206 15.19 22.10 -21.41
C HIS A 206 15.42 23.13 -22.52
N ASP A 207 14.63 24.20 -22.51
CA ASP A 207 14.69 25.23 -23.56
C ASP A 207 15.60 26.41 -23.21
N CYS A 208 16.44 26.28 -22.16
CA CYS A 208 17.34 27.33 -21.73
C CYS A 208 18.45 27.59 -22.76
N ALA A 209 18.66 28.85 -23.11
CA ALA A 209 19.69 29.24 -24.07
C ALA A 209 21.13 29.06 -23.53
N GLN A 210 21.31 29.13 -22.21
CA GLN A 210 22.64 29.07 -21.58
C GLN A 210 22.67 28.10 -20.39
N VAL A 211 22.13 28.52 -19.24
CA VAL A 211 22.21 27.74 -17.99
C VAL A 211 20.82 27.23 -17.61
N CYS A 212 20.72 25.97 -17.20
CA CYS A 212 19.52 25.40 -16.58
C CYS A 212 19.77 25.24 -15.08
N LEU A 213 18.84 25.72 -14.26
CA LEU A 213 18.85 25.62 -12.81
C LEU A 213 17.61 24.85 -12.36
N SER A 214 17.80 23.66 -11.81
CA SER A 214 16.71 22.85 -11.25
C SER A 214 16.22 23.45 -9.93
N ASN A 215 14.90 23.58 -9.76
CA ASN A 215 14.26 24.13 -8.57
C ASN A 215 13.09 23.24 -8.14
N ASP A 216 13.18 22.54 -7.01
CA ASP A 216 12.08 21.86 -6.31
C ASP A 216 10.94 21.32 -7.20
N GLY A 217 11.28 20.45 -8.16
CA GLY A 217 10.35 19.79 -9.09
C GLY A 217 10.07 20.56 -10.40
N SER A 218 10.83 21.60 -10.67
CA SER A 218 10.77 22.48 -11.85
C SER A 218 12.17 22.93 -12.27
N TYR A 219 12.27 23.80 -13.27
CA TYR A 219 13.54 24.44 -13.64
C TYR A 219 13.35 25.91 -14.03
N SER A 220 14.45 26.66 -13.93
CA SER A 220 14.58 28.04 -14.41
C SER A 220 15.83 28.18 -15.27
N CYS A 221 15.80 29.11 -16.22
CA CYS A 221 16.98 29.41 -17.02
C CYS A 221 17.78 30.54 -16.40
N GLY A 222 19.09 30.40 -16.41
CA GLY A 222 20.06 31.42 -16.02
C GLY A 222 20.94 31.82 -17.21
N CYS A 223 21.66 32.93 -17.02
CA CYS A 223 22.61 33.44 -17.99
C CYS A 223 24.02 33.44 -17.42
N TYR A 224 25.03 33.36 -18.29
CA TYR A 224 26.42 33.56 -17.91
C TYR A 224 26.68 35.00 -17.45
N GLU A 225 27.78 35.20 -16.74
CA GLU A 225 28.19 36.51 -16.27
C GLU A 225 28.25 37.54 -17.41
N GLY A 226 27.64 38.71 -17.20
CA GLY A 226 27.56 39.78 -18.21
C GLY A 226 26.35 39.73 -19.15
N TYR A 227 25.50 38.71 -19.03
CA TYR A 227 24.26 38.56 -19.78
C TYR A 227 23.03 38.72 -18.87
N THR A 228 21.93 39.25 -19.43
CA THR A 228 20.65 39.43 -18.70
C THR A 228 19.59 38.48 -19.26
N LEU A 229 18.84 37.82 -18.37
CA LEU A 229 17.74 36.95 -18.77
C LEU A 229 16.60 37.77 -19.37
N ASN A 230 16.17 37.39 -20.57
CA ASN A 230 15.12 38.08 -21.30
C ASN A 230 13.73 37.84 -20.69
N PRO A 231 12.72 38.65 -21.03
CA PRO A 231 11.35 38.47 -20.55
C PRO A 231 10.71 37.12 -20.90
N ASP A 232 11.23 36.42 -21.92
CA ASP A 232 10.82 35.06 -22.28
C ASP A 232 11.28 33.99 -21.28
N LYS A 233 12.10 34.37 -20.30
CA LYS A 233 12.70 33.52 -19.25
C LYS A 233 13.52 32.35 -19.79
N LYS A 234 13.94 32.39 -21.05
CA LYS A 234 14.65 31.30 -21.73
C LYS A 234 15.92 31.79 -22.42
N THR A 235 15.89 32.98 -23.03
CA THR A 235 17.02 33.54 -23.77
C THR A 235 17.74 34.63 -22.97
N CYS A 236 18.98 34.92 -23.36
CA CYS A 236 19.85 35.88 -22.68
C CYS A 236 20.27 36.97 -23.67
N SER A 237 20.24 38.24 -23.26
CA SER A 237 20.73 39.36 -24.06
C SER A 237 21.71 40.25 -23.28
N GLY A 238 22.56 40.94 -24.03
CA GLY A 238 23.63 41.75 -23.48
C GLY A 238 24.97 41.02 -23.51
N ALA A 239 25.94 41.65 -24.15
CA ALA A 239 27.34 41.51 -23.79
C ALA A 239 27.76 42.93 -23.42
N ILE A 240 28.21 43.17 -22.19
CA ILE A 240 29.04 44.36 -21.98
C ILE A 240 30.35 44.04 -22.68
N THR A 241 30.48 44.54 -23.91
CA THR A 241 31.77 44.74 -24.55
C THR A 241 32.65 45.53 -23.59
N SER A 242 33.80 44.96 -23.25
CA SER A 242 34.95 45.59 -22.60
C SER A 242 34.88 47.11 -22.54
N SER A 243 34.88 47.67 -21.33
CA SER A 243 35.28 49.06 -21.12
C SER A 243 36.11 49.14 -19.85
N LEU A 244 37.36 49.57 -20.06
CA LEU A 244 38.47 49.77 -19.12
C LEU A 244 39.30 48.52 -18.77
N VAL A 245 40.07 48.03 -19.73
CA VAL A 245 41.43 47.55 -19.43
C VAL A 245 42.34 48.77 -19.44
N THR A 246 42.39 49.52 -18.34
CA THR A 246 43.56 50.33 -18.05
C THR A 246 44.62 49.37 -17.53
N ALA A 247 45.75 49.34 -18.22
CA ALA A 247 46.91 48.52 -17.89
C ALA A 247 47.45 48.90 -16.51
N GLU A 248 46.99 48.26 -15.43
CA GLU A 248 47.64 48.37 -14.12
C GLU A 248 47.28 47.30 -13.07
N GLU A 249 46.84 46.09 -13.46
CA GLU A 249 46.83 44.95 -12.53
C GLU A 249 47.41 43.70 -13.19
N SER A 250 48.73 43.68 -13.37
CA SER A 250 49.45 42.42 -13.51
C SER A 250 49.52 41.72 -12.15
N CYS A 251 49.13 40.45 -12.14
CA CYS A 251 49.46 39.42 -11.15
C CYS A 251 48.51 39.22 -9.95
N LYS A 252 47.47 38.39 -10.19
CA LYS A 252 47.00 37.38 -9.22
C LYS A 252 46.89 35.99 -9.88
N CYS A 253 47.93 35.59 -10.62
CA CYS A 253 48.00 34.24 -11.20
C CYS A 253 48.48 33.17 -10.20
N GLU A 254 49.00 33.54 -9.04
CA GLU A 254 49.57 32.59 -8.07
C GLU A 254 48.51 31.70 -7.42
N ALA A 255 47.32 32.22 -7.14
CA ALA A 255 46.25 31.44 -6.49
C ALA A 255 45.55 30.46 -7.46
N ILE A 256 45.38 30.84 -8.73
CA ILE A 256 44.74 30.00 -9.74
C ILE A 256 45.71 28.90 -10.18
N ALA A 257 47.00 29.21 -10.37
CA ALA A 257 48.01 28.20 -10.66
C ALA A 257 48.13 27.17 -9.52
N ALA A 258 48.10 27.61 -8.26
CA ALA A 258 48.12 26.71 -7.11
C ALA A 258 46.88 25.80 -7.01
N LEU A 259 45.69 26.31 -7.34
CA LEU A 259 44.47 25.50 -7.38
C LEU A 259 44.53 24.50 -8.54
N GLN A 260 45.03 24.92 -9.70
CA GLN A 260 45.16 24.10 -10.89
C GLN A 260 46.18 22.97 -10.68
N ASP A 261 47.31 23.23 -10.02
CA ASP A 261 48.28 22.21 -9.63
C ASP A 261 47.69 21.24 -8.58
N SER A 262 46.94 21.75 -7.59
CA SER A 262 46.27 20.93 -6.58
C SER A 262 45.22 19.99 -7.18
N VAL A 263 44.40 20.49 -8.11
CA VAL A 263 43.41 19.71 -8.86
C VAL A 263 44.10 18.69 -9.76
N THR A 264 45.16 19.08 -10.47
CA THR A 264 45.92 18.18 -11.36
C THR A 264 46.55 17.03 -10.57
N SER A 265 47.18 17.30 -9.42
CA SER A 265 47.79 16.23 -8.61
C SER A 265 46.75 15.25 -8.04
N ARG A 266 45.56 15.74 -7.68
CA ARG A 266 44.46 14.88 -7.20
C ARG A 266 43.90 14.02 -8.32
N LEU A 267 43.81 14.55 -9.53
CA LEU A 267 43.39 13.80 -10.71
C LEU A 267 44.41 12.72 -11.08
N GLU A 268 45.71 13.02 -11.04
CA GLU A 268 46.78 12.02 -11.27
C GLU A 268 46.77 10.92 -10.21
N ALA A 269 46.56 11.27 -8.93
CA ALA A 269 46.45 10.28 -7.86
C ALA A 269 45.22 9.38 -8.00
N LEU A 270 44.09 9.92 -8.49
CA LEU A 270 42.89 9.16 -8.80
C LEU A 270 43.09 8.24 -10.00
N SER A 271 43.77 8.72 -11.06
CA SER A 271 44.11 7.92 -12.23
C SER A 271 44.98 6.72 -11.84
N THR A 272 46.00 6.94 -11.02
CA THR A 272 46.90 5.86 -10.57
C THR A 272 46.15 4.79 -9.77
N LYS A 273 45.22 5.20 -8.90
CA LYS A 273 44.38 4.25 -8.16
C LYS A 273 43.43 3.47 -9.07
N LEU A 274 42.95 4.09 -10.14
CA LEU A 274 42.10 3.44 -11.11
C LEU A 274 42.88 2.36 -11.89
N ASP A 275 44.13 2.64 -12.25
CA ASP A 275 45.02 1.68 -12.90
C ASP A 275 45.32 0.47 -11.99
N GLU A 276 45.61 0.71 -10.70
CA GLU A 276 45.80 -0.37 -9.71
C GLU A 276 44.55 -1.26 -9.54
N VAL A 277 43.36 -0.65 -9.56
CA VAL A 277 42.11 -1.40 -9.48
C VAL A 277 41.88 -2.20 -10.75
N SER A 278 42.16 -1.63 -11.92
CA SER A 278 42.10 -2.34 -13.21
C SER A 278 43.00 -3.57 -13.23
N GLU A 279 44.26 -3.45 -12.82
CA GLU A 279 45.19 -4.59 -12.76
C GLU A 279 44.71 -5.68 -11.80
N LYS A 280 44.17 -5.29 -10.63
CA LYS A 280 43.59 -6.25 -9.68
C LYS A 280 42.35 -6.94 -10.22
N LEU A 281 41.52 -6.21 -10.98
CA LEU A 281 40.34 -6.77 -11.63
C LEU A 281 40.74 -7.80 -12.69
N GLN A 282 41.77 -7.50 -13.48
CA GLN A 282 42.29 -8.37 -14.52
C GLN A 282 42.93 -9.63 -13.93
N ALA A 283 43.74 -9.49 -12.87
CA ALA A 283 44.29 -10.62 -12.13
C ALA A 283 43.21 -11.50 -11.45
N TYR A 284 42.09 -10.90 -11.04
CA TYR A 284 40.94 -11.64 -10.51
C TYR A 284 40.20 -12.43 -11.61
N GLN A 285 40.03 -11.82 -12.78
CA GLN A 285 39.44 -12.48 -13.96
C GLN A 285 40.31 -13.65 -14.46
N ASP A 286 41.63 -13.46 -14.55
CA ASP A 286 42.56 -14.52 -14.95
C ASP A 286 42.56 -15.69 -13.95
N ARG A 287 42.41 -15.42 -12.65
CA ARG A 287 42.26 -16.46 -11.62
C ARG A 287 40.94 -17.23 -11.72
N GLN A 288 39.86 -16.62 -12.24
CA GLN A 288 38.58 -17.30 -12.44
C GLN A 288 38.55 -18.18 -13.71
N GLN A 289 39.52 -18.05 -14.62
CA GLN A 289 39.62 -18.90 -15.82
C GLN A 289 40.50 -20.15 -15.63
N ILE A 290 41.16 -20.33 -14.48
CA ILE A 290 42.07 -21.46 -14.20
C ILE A 290 41.44 -22.49 -13.22
N VAL A 291 40.14 -22.37 -12.92
CA VAL A 291 39.35 -23.36 -12.14
C VAL A 291 38.30 -23.99 -13.05
#